data_AF-L1JB18-F1
#
_entry.id   AF-L1JB18-F1
#
_cell.length_a   1.000
_cell.length_b   1.000
_cell.length_c   1.000
_cell.angle_alpha   90.00
_cell.angle_beta   90.00
_cell.angle_gamma   90.00
#
_symmetry.space_group_name_H-M   'P 1'
#
loop_
_entity.id
_entity.type
_entity.pdbx_description
1 polymer ?
#
loop_
_entity_poly.entity_id
_entity_poly.type
_entity_poly.pdbx_seq_one_letter_code
_entity_poly.pdbx_strand_id
1 'polypeptide(L)'
;CNQTCGKMLSCGQHVCILACCDDPLHLCPEPCGRQLPCGLHFCEDRCHKGKCRKCSQWVYTSLVCACGSTSVKPPRKCGDKSLPLCSNICRVPPPCGHQPIIPHSCHPRSIPCPPCIVICDKTLRCGKHRCSLP
;
A
#
# COMPACT_ATOMS: atom_id res chain seq x y z
N CYS A 1 -24.94 -45.46 -10.86
CA CYS A 1 -25.49 -44.09 -10.90
C CYS A 1 -24.43 -43.20 -11.56
N ASN A 2 -24.79 -42.35 -12.52
CA ASN A 2 -23.88 -41.42 -13.23
C ASN A 2 -24.25 -39.95 -12.98
N GLN A 3 -24.92 -39.68 -11.86
CA GLN A 3 -25.36 -38.32 -11.49
C GLN A 3 -24.21 -37.57 -10.83
N THR A 4 -23.88 -36.41 -11.38
CA THR A 4 -22.96 -35.45 -10.75
C THR A 4 -23.59 -34.86 -9.50
N CYS A 5 -22.80 -34.69 -8.43
CA CYS A 5 -23.31 -34.19 -7.16
C CYS A 5 -23.98 -32.80 -7.24
N GLY A 6 -23.34 -31.84 -7.92
CA GLY A 6 -23.89 -30.49 -8.12
C GLY A 6 -23.94 -29.61 -6.85
N LYS A 7 -23.59 -30.14 -5.67
CA LYS A 7 -23.54 -29.38 -4.41
C LYS A 7 -22.40 -28.36 -4.41
N MET A 8 -22.62 -27.23 -3.76
CA MET A 8 -21.63 -26.17 -3.62
C MET A 8 -20.49 -26.59 -2.67
N LEU A 9 -19.25 -26.39 -3.11
CA LEU A 9 -18.07 -26.64 -2.30
C LEU A 9 -17.95 -25.62 -1.16
N SER A 10 -17.21 -25.98 -0.11
CA SER A 10 -17.01 -25.16 1.09
C SER A 10 -16.40 -23.77 0.82
N CYS A 11 -15.76 -23.57 -0.34
CA CYS A 11 -15.27 -22.26 -0.77
C CYS A 11 -16.37 -21.29 -1.18
N GLY A 12 -17.57 -21.78 -1.52
CA GLY A 12 -18.72 -20.97 -1.96
C GLY A 12 -18.63 -20.43 -3.39
N GLN A 13 -17.63 -20.86 -4.19
CA GLN A 13 -17.45 -20.43 -5.58
C GLN A 13 -17.42 -21.59 -6.58
N HIS A 14 -17.19 -22.82 -6.13
CA HIS A 14 -17.09 -24.00 -6.97
C HIS A 14 -18.18 -25.01 -6.64
N VAL A 15 -18.55 -25.82 -7.62
CA VAL A 15 -19.54 -26.90 -7.47
C VAL A 15 -18.85 -28.25 -7.58
N CYS A 16 -19.36 -29.24 -6.86
CA CYS A 16 -18.84 -30.60 -6.90
C CYS A 16 -19.28 -31.29 -8.19
N ILE A 17 -18.31 -31.68 -9.02
CA ILE A 17 -18.52 -32.37 -10.29
C ILE A 17 -18.34 -33.90 -10.18
N LEU A 18 -18.06 -34.41 -8.98
CA LEU A 18 -17.88 -35.84 -8.75
C LEU A 18 -19.20 -36.60 -8.93
N ALA A 19 -19.14 -37.75 -9.59
CA ALA A 19 -20.26 -38.67 -9.71
C ALA A 19 -20.42 -39.45 -8.40
N CYS A 20 -21.65 -39.57 -7.90
CA CYS A 20 -21.96 -40.29 -6.65
C CYS A 20 -21.12 -39.82 -5.43
N CYS A 21 -20.97 -38.51 -5.25
CA CYS A 21 -20.18 -37.95 -4.15
C CYS A 21 -20.86 -38.19 -2.78
N ASP A 22 -20.12 -38.80 -1.85
CA ASP A 22 -20.55 -39.03 -0.45
C ASP A 22 -19.84 -38.09 0.56
N ASP A 23 -18.94 -37.22 0.09
CA ASP A 23 -18.18 -36.34 0.99
C ASP A 23 -19.10 -35.35 1.70
N PRO A 24 -19.19 -35.34 3.04
CA PRO A 24 -20.10 -34.43 3.74
C PRO A 24 -19.61 -32.98 3.78
N LEU A 25 -18.30 -32.75 3.59
CA LEU A 25 -17.67 -31.43 3.75
C LEU A 25 -17.55 -30.64 2.45
N HIS A 26 -17.61 -31.32 1.30
CA HIS A 26 -17.47 -30.77 -0.04
C HIS A 26 -16.27 -29.81 -0.13
N LEU A 27 -15.10 -30.28 0.31
CA LEU A 27 -13.88 -29.47 0.33
C LEU A 27 -13.43 -29.11 -1.09
N CYS A 28 -13.09 -27.84 -1.31
CA CYS A 28 -12.55 -27.41 -2.59
C CYS A 28 -11.08 -27.83 -2.73
N PRO A 29 -10.70 -28.58 -3.79
CA PRO A 29 -9.32 -29.00 -4.01
C PRO A 29 -8.46 -27.89 -4.65
N GLU A 30 -9.09 -26.89 -5.26
CA GLU A 30 -8.43 -25.81 -5.97
C GLU A 30 -7.64 -24.91 -5.02
N PRO A 31 -6.44 -24.43 -5.42
CA PRO A 31 -5.75 -23.38 -4.70
C PRO A 31 -6.53 -22.07 -4.79
N CYS A 32 -6.41 -21.23 -3.77
CA CYS A 32 -7.07 -19.93 -3.76
C CYS A 32 -6.52 -18.99 -4.84
N GLY A 33 -5.19 -18.88 -4.97
CA GLY A 33 -4.50 -18.10 -6.01
C GLY A 33 -4.75 -16.58 -5.98
N ARG A 34 -5.63 -16.08 -5.12
CA ARG A 34 -5.97 -14.66 -5.00
C ARG A 34 -4.80 -13.86 -4.43
N GLN A 35 -4.58 -12.65 -4.95
CA GLN A 35 -3.55 -11.74 -4.44
C GLN A 35 -3.85 -11.35 -2.98
N LEU A 36 -2.85 -11.51 -2.11
CA LEU A 36 -2.95 -11.15 -0.69
C LEU A 36 -3.08 -9.63 -0.53
N PRO A 37 -3.63 -9.16 0.60
CA PRO A 37 -3.80 -7.72 0.86
C PRO A 37 -2.48 -6.93 0.89
N CYS A 38 -1.32 -7.58 0.96
CA CYS A 38 -0.02 -6.92 0.83
C CYS A 38 0.32 -6.51 -0.62
N GLY A 39 -0.38 -7.04 -1.63
CA GLY A 39 -0.17 -6.71 -3.04
C GLY A 39 1.07 -7.35 -3.68
N LEU A 40 1.90 -8.08 -2.93
CA LEU A 40 3.14 -8.68 -3.44
C LEU A 40 3.10 -10.20 -3.52
N HIS A 41 2.20 -10.83 -2.76
CA HIS A 41 2.15 -12.28 -2.61
C HIS A 41 0.76 -12.82 -2.98
N PHE A 42 0.69 -14.08 -3.37
CA PHE A 42 -0.54 -14.79 -3.68
C PHE A 42 -0.93 -15.73 -2.53
N CYS A 43 -2.22 -16.02 -2.41
CA CYS A 43 -2.75 -16.92 -1.39
C CYS A 43 -2.46 -18.37 -1.79
N GLU A 44 -1.61 -19.02 -1.01
CA GLU A 44 -1.22 -20.42 -1.16
C GLU A 44 -2.16 -21.40 -0.43
N ASP A 45 -3.15 -20.87 0.29
CA ASP A 45 -4.16 -21.68 0.96
C ASP A 45 -5.12 -22.32 -0.05
N ARG A 46 -5.83 -23.36 0.39
CA ARG A 46 -6.95 -23.93 -0.37
C ARG A 46 -8.02 -22.87 -0.59
N CYS A 47 -8.79 -23.02 -1.67
CA CYS A 47 -9.90 -22.13 -1.96
C CYS A 47 -10.85 -22.07 -0.76
N HIS A 48 -11.13 -20.86 -0.32
CA HIS A 48 -11.81 -20.60 0.94
C HIS A 48 -12.84 -19.48 0.78
N LYS A 49 -13.86 -19.49 1.61
CA LYS A 49 -14.86 -18.42 1.64
C LYS A 49 -14.28 -17.16 2.29
N GLY A 50 -14.65 -15.99 1.79
CA GLY A 50 -14.27 -14.70 2.40
C GLY A 50 -12.88 -14.18 1.99
N LYS A 51 -12.34 -13.26 2.80
CA LYS A 51 -11.06 -12.56 2.55
C LYS A 51 -9.87 -13.47 2.84
N CYS A 52 -8.82 -13.35 2.04
CA CYS A 52 -7.57 -14.07 2.28
C CYS A 52 -6.90 -13.62 3.58
N ARG A 53 -6.10 -14.53 4.16
CA ARG A 53 -5.32 -14.23 5.36
C ARG A 53 -4.31 -13.09 5.11
N LYS A 54 -3.81 -12.50 6.20
CA LYS A 54 -2.71 -11.51 6.09
C LYS A 54 -1.45 -12.20 5.61
N CYS A 55 -0.56 -11.44 4.99
CA CYS A 55 0.74 -11.94 4.60
C CYS A 55 1.57 -12.28 5.85
N SER A 56 2.07 -13.52 5.92
CA SER A 56 2.94 -13.99 7.00
C SER A 56 4.44 -13.86 6.66
N GLN A 57 4.75 -13.28 5.50
CA GLN A 57 6.13 -13.09 5.06
C GLN A 57 6.78 -11.93 5.81
N TRP A 58 8.06 -12.09 6.10
CA TRP A 58 8.90 -11.04 6.67
C TRP A 58 9.71 -10.36 5.57
N VAL A 59 9.82 -9.04 5.66
CA VAL A 59 10.61 -8.21 4.79
C VAL A 59 11.92 -7.92 5.51
N TYR A 60 13.03 -8.33 4.89
CA TYR A 60 14.39 -8.18 5.43
C TYR A 60 15.13 -6.96 4.86
N THR A 61 14.46 -6.15 4.06
CA THR A 61 15.00 -4.89 3.55
C THR A 61 14.77 -3.77 4.55
N SER A 62 15.75 -2.89 4.72
CA SER A 62 15.59 -1.67 5.51
C SER A 62 14.65 -0.71 4.79
N LEU A 63 13.70 -0.13 5.52
CA LEU A 63 12.89 0.97 5.01
C LEU A 63 13.51 2.27 5.48
N VAL A 64 14.10 3.02 4.56
CA VAL A 64 14.73 4.30 4.86
C VAL A 64 13.80 5.44 4.44
N CYS A 65 13.64 6.44 5.31
CA CYS A 65 13.00 7.70 4.97
C CYS A 65 13.65 8.29 3.71
N ALA A 66 12.89 8.93 2.84
CA ALA A 66 13.45 9.65 1.70
C ALA A 66 14.44 10.77 2.10
N CYS A 67 14.33 11.24 3.35
CA CYS A 67 15.23 12.19 3.98
C CYS A 67 16.56 11.57 4.48
N GLY A 68 16.68 10.23 4.52
CA GLY A 68 17.85 9.52 5.04
C GLY A 68 17.98 9.50 6.58
N SER A 69 17.27 10.38 7.29
CA SER A 69 17.45 10.56 8.74
C SER A 69 16.81 9.49 9.62
N THR A 70 15.89 8.69 9.09
CA THR A 70 15.20 7.65 9.85
C THR A 70 15.15 6.37 9.01
N SER A 71 15.50 5.25 9.61
CA SER A 71 15.40 3.93 9.00
C SER A 71 14.72 2.96 9.95
N VAL A 72 13.89 2.07 9.40
CA VAL A 72 13.36 0.95 10.17
C VAL A 72 14.14 -0.30 9.81
N LYS A 73 14.74 -0.89 10.85
CA LYS A 73 15.55 -2.10 10.73
C LYS A 73 14.63 -3.30 10.44
N PRO A 74 15.11 -4.27 9.64
CA PRO A 74 14.44 -5.57 9.51
C PRO A 74 14.49 -6.36 10.84
N PRO A 75 13.61 -7.35 11.05
CA PRO A 75 12.56 -7.82 10.13
C PRO A 75 11.24 -7.06 10.30
N ARG A 76 10.58 -6.76 9.17
CA ARG A 76 9.27 -6.10 9.13
C ARG A 76 8.21 -7.05 8.60
N LYS A 77 6.95 -6.90 9.01
CA LYS A 77 5.87 -7.69 8.39
C LYS A 77 5.62 -7.20 6.96
N CYS A 78 5.44 -8.11 6.02
CA CYS A 78 5.10 -7.76 4.64
C CYS A 78 3.74 -7.05 4.57
N GLY A 79 3.68 -5.95 3.82
CA GLY A 79 2.50 -5.09 3.76
C GLY A 79 2.36 -4.14 4.95
N ASP A 80 3.33 -4.10 5.86
CA ASP A 80 3.37 -3.11 6.93
C ASP A 80 3.72 -1.73 6.36
N LYS A 81 2.66 -0.97 6.09
CA LYS A 81 2.71 0.40 5.58
C LYS A 81 2.95 1.43 6.69
N SER A 82 3.35 1.03 7.89
CA SER A 82 3.79 2.01 8.87
C SER A 82 5.00 2.73 8.30
N LEU A 83 4.77 3.98 7.87
CA LEU A 83 5.83 4.86 7.44
C LEU A 83 6.84 4.95 8.59
N PRO A 84 8.15 5.00 8.31
CA PRO A 84 9.11 5.38 9.34
C PRO A 84 8.60 6.70 9.93
N LEU A 85 8.29 6.73 11.23
CA LEU A 85 7.85 7.93 11.91
C LEU A 85 9.03 8.89 11.97
N CYS A 86 9.24 9.60 10.86
CA CYS A 86 10.32 10.55 10.74
C CYS A 86 9.87 11.85 11.38
N SER A 87 10.24 12.05 12.64
CA SER A 87 9.95 13.27 13.39
C SER A 87 10.88 14.43 13.00
N ASN A 88 11.73 14.26 11.99
CA ASN A 88 12.58 15.34 11.50
C ASN A 88 11.77 16.36 10.71
N ILE A 89 12.19 17.63 10.77
CA ILE A 89 11.61 18.70 9.95
C ILE A 89 12.01 18.48 8.49
N CYS A 90 11.06 18.68 7.58
CA CYS A 90 11.33 18.62 6.15
C CYS A 90 12.32 19.73 5.74
N ARG A 91 13.43 19.35 5.10
CA ARG A 91 14.47 20.29 4.62
C ARG A 91 14.41 20.56 3.11
N VAL A 92 13.35 20.10 2.44
CA VAL A 92 13.18 20.33 1.01
C VAL A 92 12.87 21.82 0.80
N PRO A 93 13.71 22.56 0.04
CA PRO A 93 13.45 23.97 -0.23
C PRO A 93 12.20 24.11 -1.10
N PRO A 94 11.31 25.06 -0.82
CA PRO A 94 10.11 25.25 -1.62
C PRO A 94 10.49 25.73 -3.04
N PRO A 95 9.72 25.32 -4.07
CA PRO A 95 10.03 25.64 -5.46
C PRO A 95 9.98 27.15 -5.77
N CYS A 96 9.28 27.94 -4.94
CA CYS A 96 9.21 29.39 -5.06
C CYS A 96 10.50 30.11 -4.60
N GLY A 97 11.48 29.40 -4.03
CA GLY A 97 12.76 29.98 -3.59
C GLY A 97 12.66 30.86 -2.34
N HIS A 98 11.48 30.98 -1.73
CA HIS A 98 11.30 31.65 -0.43
C HIS A 98 11.79 30.75 0.71
N GLN A 99 12.13 31.35 1.85
CA GLN A 99 12.45 30.56 3.04
C GLN A 99 11.19 29.81 3.51
N PRO A 100 11.31 28.53 3.93
CA PRO A 100 10.18 27.77 4.45
C PRO A 100 9.70 28.40 5.75
N ILE A 101 8.54 29.07 5.72
CA ILE A 101 7.95 29.72 6.90
C ILE A 101 7.22 28.72 7.79
N ILE A 102 6.64 27.68 7.19
CA ILE A 102 5.85 26.67 7.89
C ILE A 102 6.75 25.45 8.11
N PRO A 103 7.30 25.23 9.31
CA PRO A 103 8.00 24.00 9.61
C PRO A 103 7.00 22.84 9.66
N HIS A 104 7.25 21.81 8.87
CA HIS A 104 6.42 20.60 8.87
C HIS A 104 7.27 19.34 8.99
N SER A 105 6.66 18.26 9.48
CA SER A 105 7.32 16.96 9.63
C SER A 105 7.67 16.36 8.27
N CYS A 106 8.70 15.52 8.25
CA CYS A 106 9.09 14.80 7.06
C CYS A 106 7.96 13.89 6.58
N HIS A 107 7.74 13.88 5.28
CA HIS A 107 6.73 13.10 4.60
C HIS A 107 7.36 12.36 3.40
N PRO A 108 6.72 11.30 2.89
CA PRO A 108 7.12 10.70 1.62
C PRO A 108 7.11 11.74 0.50
N ARG A 109 8.03 11.60 -0.48
CA ARG A 109 8.14 12.51 -1.65
C ARG A 109 6.88 12.56 -2.52
N SER A 110 6.00 11.59 -2.37
CA SER A 110 4.69 11.53 -3.03
C SER A 110 3.69 12.56 -2.49
N ILE A 111 3.89 13.06 -1.27
CA ILE A 111 3.06 14.11 -0.68
C ILE A 111 3.73 15.46 -0.95
N PRO A 112 3.04 16.44 -1.58
CA PRO A 112 3.61 17.76 -1.80
C PRO A 112 3.81 18.51 -0.47
N CYS A 113 4.84 19.36 -0.42
CA CYS A 113 5.02 20.27 0.70
C CYS A 113 3.84 21.27 0.77
N PRO A 114 3.48 21.77 1.97
CA PRO A 114 2.47 22.82 2.10
C PRO A 114 2.83 24.05 1.25
N PRO A 115 1.84 24.75 0.68
CA PRO A 115 2.07 25.92 -0.16
C PRO A 115 2.69 27.06 0.64
N CYS A 116 3.38 27.95 -0.08
CA CYS A 116 4.00 29.11 0.53
C CYS A 116 2.95 30.21 0.70
N ILE A 117 2.71 30.67 1.93
CA ILE A 117 1.76 31.77 2.19
C ILE A 117 2.35 33.17 1.96
N VAL A 118 3.59 33.25 1.48
CA VAL A 118 4.27 34.52 1.24
C VAL A 118 3.77 35.12 -0.05
N ILE A 119 3.03 36.22 0.06
CA ILE A 119 2.67 37.06 -1.08
C ILE A 119 3.95 37.71 -1.60
N CYS A 120 4.35 37.30 -2.79
CA CYS A 120 5.55 37.80 -3.43
C CYS A 120 5.24 39.09 -4.19
N ASP A 121 5.48 40.24 -3.56
CA ASP A 121 5.32 41.56 -4.20
C ASP A 121 6.52 41.96 -5.07
N LYS A 122 7.48 41.06 -5.28
CA LYS A 122 8.69 41.35 -6.07
C LYS A 122 8.39 41.29 -7.56
N THR A 123 8.61 42.40 -8.25
CA THR A 123 8.66 42.46 -9.71
C THR A 123 9.79 41.57 -10.20
N LEU A 124 9.48 40.55 -11.01
CA LEU A 124 10.52 39.72 -11.63
C LEU A 124 11.40 40.62 -12.54
N ARG A 125 12.67 40.25 -12.74
CA ARG A 125 13.68 41.06 -13.49
C ARG A 125 13.28 41.43 -14.93
N CYS A 126 12.25 40.79 -15.43
CA CYS A 126 11.60 40.99 -16.72
C CYS A 126 10.56 42.14 -16.72
N GLY A 127 10.35 42.82 -15.58
CA GLY A 127 9.62 44.09 -15.46
C GLY A 127 8.12 44.06 -15.79
N LYS A 128 7.59 42.93 -16.27
CA LYS A 128 6.22 42.81 -16.81
C LYS A 128 5.38 41.73 -16.14
N HIS A 129 5.88 41.09 -15.08
CA HIS A 129 5.13 40.06 -14.37
C HIS A 129 5.36 40.20 -12.86
N ARG A 130 4.25 40.23 -12.14
CA ARG A 130 4.21 40.04 -10.69
C ARG A 130 4.15 38.53 -10.45
N CYS A 131 4.75 38.07 -9.36
CA CYS A 131 4.78 36.65 -9.05
C CYS A 131 3.37 36.19 -8.66
N SER A 132 2.65 35.54 -9.58
CA SER A 132 1.24 35.16 -9.40
C SER A 132 1.03 33.81 -8.71
N LEU A 133 2.05 33.25 -8.06
CA LEU A 133 1.88 31.99 -7.33
C LEU A 133 1.32 32.28 -5.93
N PRO A 134 0.14 31.73 -5.58
CA PRO A 134 -0.43 31.83 -4.25
C PRO A 134 0.32 31.03 -3.19
#